data_AF-A0A517TZN7-F1
#
_entry.id   AF-A0A517TZN7-F1
#
_cell.length_a   1.000
_cell.length_b   1.000
_cell.length_c   1.000
_cell.angle_alpha   90.00
_cell.angle_beta   90.00
_cell.angle_gamma   90.00
#
_symmetry.space_group_name_H-M   'P 1'
#
loop_
_entity.id
_entity.type
_entity.pdbx_description
1 polymer ?
#
loop_
_entity_poly.entity_id
_entity_poly.type
_entity_poly.pdbx_seq_one_letter_code
_entity_poly.pdbx_strand_id
1 'polypeptide(L)'
;MLPRYPLLRRSIALALTIGAACAVNSLAVVRAEIAFEASWQPPSYQVVREQVLSWLEEADLQTTAEASVRRLWPARPPESLDASQVLDLVAASLAASSREAADLVAACNAAYKGPAVADPEWLSDPEVAPLVRHNLRLYYARWLAQYGLYDEVLHHIGDLRPQDVVDPASLLFYQMVAYHQLVRPDDARAAMVQLLERDDALPRRFQQVAQLVERDLAGLEDESLDHIARRMHDIRRRLAYGRAGVQVQEIEQGVLDSLDKKIEDLEKQQQQQQASASAGSGGAQQPAQGMQDSKIAELKAPMQVDRRDIGNKSGWGDLPPKEREQALQQIGREFPAHYRELVEQYFRELANEQNPTTAEK
;
A
#
# COMPACT_ATOMS: atom_id res chain seq x y z
N MET A 1 -26.89 -85.95 -15.01
CA MET A 1 -26.92 -86.20 -13.56
C MET A 1 -25.61 -85.70 -12.95
N LEU A 2 -25.73 -84.76 -12.00
CA LEU A 2 -24.74 -84.33 -11.02
C LEU A 2 -23.53 -83.46 -11.47
N PRO A 3 -23.07 -82.54 -10.59
CA PRO A 3 -22.94 -81.11 -10.89
C PRO A 3 -21.61 -80.48 -10.38
N ARG A 4 -21.62 -79.13 -10.28
CA ARG A 4 -20.81 -78.23 -9.41
C ARG A 4 -19.57 -77.57 -10.04
N TYR A 5 -19.69 -76.23 -10.14
CA TYR A 5 -18.79 -75.12 -9.72
C TYR A 5 -17.32 -75.44 -9.40
N PRO A 6 -16.32 -74.51 -9.55
CA PRO A 6 -16.46 -73.06 -9.26
C PRO A 6 -15.53 -72.09 -10.05
N LEU A 7 -15.71 -70.79 -9.75
CA LEU A 7 -14.72 -69.68 -9.64
C LEU A 7 -13.34 -69.84 -10.32
N LEU A 8 -12.94 -68.87 -11.16
CA LEU A 8 -11.79 -68.01 -10.88
C LEU A 8 -11.55 -66.94 -11.97
N ARG A 9 -11.13 -65.77 -11.50
CA ARG A 9 -10.46 -64.66 -12.18
C ARG A 9 -9.44 -65.12 -13.25
N ARG A 10 -9.31 -64.37 -14.35
CA ARG A 10 -8.04 -63.76 -14.84
C ARG A 10 -8.18 -63.07 -16.22
N SER A 11 -7.89 -61.77 -16.22
CA SER A 11 -7.00 -61.01 -17.11
C SER A 11 -6.72 -61.54 -18.54
N ILE A 12 -7.46 -60.97 -19.51
CA ILE A 12 -7.18 -60.79 -20.96
C ILE A 12 -6.42 -59.50 -21.34
N ALA A 13 -5.09 -59.46 -21.37
CA ALA A 13 -4.33 -58.41 -22.06
C ALA A 13 -3.98 -58.84 -23.49
N LEU A 14 -4.28 -58.01 -24.50
CA LEU A 14 -3.67 -57.91 -25.85
C LEU A 14 -4.52 -56.91 -26.67
N ALA A 15 -4.03 -56.09 -27.59
CA ALA A 15 -2.80 -56.13 -28.35
C ALA A 15 -2.40 -54.75 -28.86
N LEU A 16 -1.09 -54.55 -28.87
CA LEU A 16 -0.31 -53.53 -29.57
C LEU A 16 -0.48 -53.69 -31.10
N THR A 17 -0.59 -52.59 -31.86
CA THR A 17 0.00 -52.51 -33.20
C THR A 17 0.59 -51.13 -33.46
N ILE A 18 1.78 -51.17 -34.06
CA ILE A 18 2.80 -50.14 -34.21
C ILE A 18 2.63 -49.44 -35.56
N GLY A 19 2.79 -48.12 -35.59
CA GLY A 19 3.00 -47.35 -36.81
C GLY A 19 4.00 -46.23 -36.54
N ALA A 20 5.26 -46.47 -36.87
CA ALA A 20 6.33 -45.48 -36.79
C ALA A 20 6.35 -44.63 -38.07
N ALA A 21 6.22 -43.31 -37.92
CA ALA A 21 6.62 -42.34 -38.93
C ALA A 21 7.34 -41.18 -38.22
N CYS A 22 8.64 -41.07 -38.48
CA CYS A 22 9.49 -39.99 -37.99
C CYS A 22 9.06 -38.66 -38.62
N ALA A 23 8.41 -37.81 -37.84
CA ALA A 23 8.40 -36.37 -38.06
C ALA A 23 9.21 -35.75 -36.92
N VAL A 24 10.20 -34.93 -37.27
CA VAL A 24 10.93 -34.09 -36.33
C VAL A 24 9.96 -33.03 -35.83
N ASN A 25 9.09 -33.40 -34.89
CA ASN A 25 8.35 -32.41 -34.12
C ASN A 25 9.36 -31.79 -33.17
N SER A 26 9.65 -30.51 -33.40
CA SER A 26 10.09 -29.62 -32.34
C SER A 26 9.18 -29.91 -31.14
N LEU A 27 9.71 -30.55 -30.11
CA LEU A 27 9.06 -30.64 -28.81
C LEU A 27 8.97 -29.19 -28.33
N ALA A 28 7.85 -28.55 -28.64
CA ALA A 28 7.35 -27.49 -27.81
C ALA A 28 7.35 -28.09 -26.41
N VAL A 29 8.25 -27.58 -25.56
CA VAL A 29 8.15 -27.80 -24.13
C VAL A 29 6.79 -27.23 -23.77
N VAL A 30 5.77 -28.10 -23.74
CA VAL A 30 4.52 -27.81 -23.05
C VAL A 30 4.94 -27.81 -21.60
N ARG A 31 5.44 -26.65 -21.17
CA ARG A 31 5.41 -26.28 -19.76
C ARG A 31 3.91 -26.28 -19.48
N ALA A 32 3.44 -27.30 -18.79
CA ALA A 32 2.15 -27.23 -18.15
C ALA A 32 2.27 -26.10 -17.13
N GLU A 33 2.03 -24.86 -17.59
CA GLU A 33 1.59 -23.80 -16.71
C GLU A 33 0.28 -24.33 -16.17
N ILE A 34 0.33 -24.78 -14.92
CA ILE A 34 -0.88 -24.96 -14.12
C ILE A 34 -1.45 -23.56 -14.04
N ALA A 35 -2.34 -23.21 -14.97
CA ALA A 35 -3.07 -21.96 -14.94
C ALA A 35 -3.83 -21.98 -13.63
N PHE A 36 -3.38 -21.17 -12.68
CA PHE A 36 -4.10 -20.96 -11.45
C PHE A 36 -5.43 -20.33 -11.82
N GLU A 37 -6.53 -21.05 -11.58
CA GLU A 37 -7.86 -20.53 -11.83
C GLU A 37 -8.13 -19.43 -10.80
N ALA A 38 -8.40 -18.20 -11.28
CA ALA A 38 -8.69 -17.08 -10.41
C ALA A 38 -9.86 -17.42 -9.47
N SER A 39 -9.69 -17.12 -8.19
CA SER A 39 -10.65 -17.41 -7.12
C SER A 39 -11.94 -16.58 -7.22
N TRP A 40 -11.95 -15.55 -8.08
CA TRP A 40 -13.08 -14.67 -8.28
C TRP A 40 -13.27 -14.30 -9.75
N GLN A 41 -14.51 -13.97 -10.12
CA GLN A 41 -14.86 -13.41 -11.41
C GLN A 41 -15.99 -12.39 -11.24
N PRO A 42 -15.97 -11.26 -11.94
CA PRO A 42 -17.08 -10.33 -11.91
C PRO A 42 -18.32 -10.99 -12.53
N PRO A 43 -19.51 -10.87 -11.92
CA PRO A 43 -20.73 -11.37 -12.53
C PRO A 43 -21.00 -10.64 -13.85
N SER A 44 -21.56 -11.37 -14.83
CA SER A 44 -21.92 -10.75 -16.11
C SER A 44 -23.06 -9.74 -15.92
N TYR A 45 -23.13 -8.74 -16.80
CA TYR A 45 -24.21 -7.75 -16.80
C TYR A 45 -25.61 -8.39 -16.79
N GLN A 46 -25.81 -9.49 -17.52
CA GLN A 46 -27.12 -10.16 -17.57
C GLN A 46 -27.50 -10.79 -16.23
N VAL A 47 -26.53 -11.38 -15.53
CA VAL A 47 -26.74 -11.97 -14.20
C VAL A 47 -27.11 -10.87 -13.20
N VAL A 48 -26.38 -9.76 -13.18
CA VAL A 48 -26.68 -8.64 -12.27
C VAL A 48 -28.03 -8.02 -12.60
N ARG A 49 -28.34 -7.84 -13.89
CA ARG A 49 -29.63 -7.34 -14.36
C ARG A 49 -30.79 -8.23 -13.88
N GLU A 50 -30.68 -9.54 -14.04
CA GLU A 50 -31.69 -10.49 -13.58
C GLU A 50 -31.85 -10.43 -12.06
N GLN A 51 -30.75 -10.37 -11.31
CA GLN A 51 -30.79 -10.26 -9.85
C GLN A 51 -31.50 -8.98 -9.38
N VAL A 52 -31.21 -7.83 -10.00
CA VAL A 52 -31.88 -6.56 -9.69
C VAL A 52 -33.36 -6.61 -10.06
N LEU A 53 -33.71 -7.11 -11.25
CA LEU A 53 -35.11 -7.17 -11.69
C LEU A 53 -35.94 -8.15 -10.85
N SER A 54 -35.38 -9.30 -10.45
CA SER A 54 -36.03 -10.26 -9.55
C SER A 54 -36.26 -9.64 -8.18
N TRP A 55 -35.26 -8.93 -7.64
CA TRP A 55 -35.41 -8.23 -6.37
C TRP A 55 -36.46 -7.10 -6.44
N LEU A 56 -36.60 -6.40 -7.59
CA LEU A 56 -37.65 -5.40 -7.77
C LEU A 56 -39.06 -5.99 -7.76
N GLU A 57 -39.24 -7.22 -8.22
CA GLU A 57 -40.55 -7.90 -8.23
C GLU A 57 -40.96 -8.33 -6.81
N GLU A 58 -39.99 -8.61 -5.95
CA GLU A 58 -40.19 -8.90 -4.54
C GLU A 58 -40.36 -7.63 -3.69
N ALA A 59 -39.77 -6.52 -4.12
CA ALA A 59 -39.88 -5.24 -3.45
C ALA A 59 -41.24 -4.59 -3.74
N ASP A 60 -42.01 -4.26 -2.70
CA ASP A 60 -43.31 -3.58 -2.80
C ASP A 60 -43.12 -2.09 -3.18
N LEU A 61 -42.72 -1.83 -4.44
CA LEU A 61 -42.37 -0.50 -4.92
C LEU A 61 -43.54 0.23 -5.56
N GLN A 62 -43.52 1.57 -5.44
CA GLN A 62 -44.41 2.43 -6.21
C GLN A 62 -44.13 2.26 -7.71
N THR A 63 -45.19 2.23 -8.53
CA THR A 63 -45.13 1.97 -9.99
C THR A 63 -44.16 2.90 -10.74
N THR A 64 -43.98 4.14 -10.26
CA THR A 64 -43.05 5.13 -10.84
C THR A 64 -41.57 4.81 -10.56
N ALA A 65 -41.26 4.30 -9.37
CA ALA A 65 -39.91 3.85 -9.00
C ALA A 65 -39.52 2.61 -9.81
N GLU A 66 -40.42 1.63 -9.88
CA GLU A 66 -40.20 0.40 -10.66
C GLU A 66 -39.91 0.70 -12.14
N ALA A 67 -40.72 1.57 -12.77
CA ALA A 67 -40.51 1.97 -14.16
C ALA A 67 -39.17 2.69 -14.39
N SER A 68 -38.71 3.47 -13.39
CA SER A 68 -37.43 4.18 -13.44
C SER A 68 -36.26 3.19 -13.37
N VAL A 69 -36.31 2.22 -12.46
CA VAL A 69 -35.27 1.20 -12.35
C VAL A 69 -35.22 0.32 -13.60
N ARG A 70 -36.37 -0.13 -14.13
CA ARG A 70 -36.40 -0.92 -15.37
C ARG A 70 -35.76 -0.18 -16.56
N ARG A 71 -35.80 1.16 -16.57
CA ARG A 71 -35.13 1.98 -17.60
C ARG A 71 -33.61 2.01 -17.45
N LEU A 72 -33.09 1.89 -16.24
CA LEU A 72 -31.63 1.83 -15.99
C LEU A 72 -30.99 0.55 -16.54
N TRP A 73 -31.79 -0.51 -16.75
CA TRP A 73 -31.31 -1.85 -17.12
C TRP A 73 -31.79 -2.31 -18.52
N PRO A 74 -31.28 -1.71 -19.61
CA PRO A 74 -31.60 -2.16 -20.97
C PRO A 74 -31.19 -3.63 -21.21
N ALA A 75 -31.86 -4.30 -22.15
CA ALA A 75 -31.61 -5.72 -22.44
C ALA A 75 -30.19 -5.99 -22.96
N ARG A 76 -29.55 -5.01 -23.62
CA ARG A 76 -28.14 -5.06 -23.99
C ARG A 76 -27.36 -4.05 -23.14
N PRO A 77 -26.18 -4.42 -22.62
CA PRO A 77 -25.35 -3.48 -21.89
C PRO A 77 -24.87 -2.34 -22.81
N PRO A 78 -24.65 -1.14 -22.26
CA PRO A 78 -23.90 -0.09 -22.93
C PRO A 78 -22.49 -0.56 -23.33
N GLU A 79 -21.93 -0.04 -24.43
CA GLU A 79 -20.66 -0.51 -25.02
C GLU A 79 -19.44 -0.43 -24.09
N SER A 80 -19.44 0.50 -23.14
CA SER A 80 -18.29 0.76 -22.25
C SER A 80 -18.58 0.51 -20.78
N LEU A 81 -19.52 -0.39 -20.45
CA LEU A 81 -19.94 -0.62 -19.06
C LEU A 81 -18.94 -1.51 -18.32
N ASP A 82 -18.24 -0.96 -17.32
CA ASP A 82 -17.36 -1.73 -16.42
C ASP A 82 -18.07 -2.14 -15.11
N ALA A 83 -17.43 -3.00 -14.31
CA ALA A 83 -18.01 -3.48 -13.04
C ALA A 83 -18.29 -2.34 -12.04
N SER A 84 -17.49 -1.28 -12.07
CA SER A 84 -17.67 -0.13 -11.18
C SER A 84 -18.92 0.67 -11.55
N GLN A 85 -19.19 0.81 -12.84
CA GLN A 85 -20.41 1.42 -13.35
C GLN A 85 -21.64 0.53 -13.16
N VAL A 86 -21.47 -0.80 -13.21
CA VAL A 86 -22.53 -1.75 -12.81
C VAL A 86 -22.90 -1.52 -11.34
N LEU A 87 -21.92 -1.38 -10.44
CA LEU A 87 -22.17 -1.05 -9.04
C LEU A 87 -22.91 0.30 -8.89
N ASP A 88 -22.54 1.32 -9.67
CA ASP A 88 -23.22 2.62 -9.66
C ASP A 88 -24.69 2.49 -10.12
N LEU A 89 -24.98 1.66 -11.13
CA LEU A 89 -26.34 1.36 -11.58
C LEU A 89 -27.14 0.60 -10.52
N VAL A 90 -26.52 -0.35 -9.81
CA VAL A 90 -27.15 -1.06 -8.69
C VAL A 90 -27.47 -0.06 -7.58
N ALA A 91 -26.53 0.76 -7.15
CA ALA A 91 -26.75 1.78 -6.11
C ALA A 91 -27.88 2.75 -6.50
N ALA A 92 -27.93 3.21 -7.76
CA ALA A 92 -29.01 4.05 -8.27
C ALA A 92 -30.38 3.33 -8.27
N SER A 93 -30.39 2.03 -8.55
CA SER A 93 -31.60 1.20 -8.51
C SER A 93 -32.15 1.07 -7.08
N LEU A 94 -31.25 0.85 -6.12
CA LEU A 94 -31.58 0.76 -4.69
C LEU A 94 -32.00 2.12 -4.12
N ALA A 95 -31.40 3.22 -4.56
CA ALA A 95 -31.82 4.56 -4.18
C ALA A 95 -33.24 4.90 -4.66
N ALA A 96 -33.70 4.32 -5.77
CA ALA A 96 -35.06 4.51 -6.24
C ALA A 96 -36.11 3.74 -5.40
N SER A 97 -35.69 2.72 -4.64
CA SER A 97 -36.59 1.82 -3.92
C SER A 97 -36.87 2.20 -2.48
N SER A 98 -35.89 2.77 -1.78
CA SER A 98 -36.02 3.11 -0.35
C SER A 98 -35.40 4.46 -0.05
N ARG A 99 -35.95 5.14 0.96
CA ARG A 99 -35.49 6.46 1.38
C ARG A 99 -34.09 6.38 2.00
N GLU A 100 -33.84 5.34 2.79
CA GLU A 100 -32.56 5.09 3.45
C GLU A 100 -31.43 4.90 2.44
N ALA A 101 -31.67 4.14 1.37
CA ALA A 101 -30.70 3.98 0.28
C ALA A 101 -30.53 5.28 -0.51
N ALA A 102 -31.61 6.02 -0.75
CA ALA A 102 -31.54 7.31 -1.43
C ALA A 102 -30.68 8.32 -0.66
N ASP A 103 -30.91 8.42 0.67
CA ASP A 103 -30.17 9.31 1.56
C ASP A 103 -28.68 8.94 1.61
N LEU A 104 -28.36 7.63 1.68
CA LEU A 104 -26.98 7.14 1.63
C LEU A 104 -26.29 7.46 0.31
N VAL A 105 -26.93 7.19 -0.84
CA VAL A 105 -26.37 7.48 -2.16
C VAL A 105 -26.21 9.00 -2.35
N ALA A 106 -27.14 9.81 -1.87
CA ALA A 106 -27.00 11.26 -1.88
C ALA A 106 -25.80 11.73 -1.04
N ALA A 107 -25.59 11.14 0.13
CA ALA A 107 -24.42 11.43 0.98
C ALA A 107 -23.10 11.06 0.28
N CYS A 108 -23.04 9.92 -0.39
CA CYS A 108 -21.87 9.49 -1.18
C CYS A 108 -21.59 10.40 -2.38
N ASN A 109 -22.58 11.13 -2.88
CA ASN A 109 -22.41 12.11 -3.96
C ASN A 109 -22.04 13.50 -3.45
N ALA A 110 -21.97 13.69 -2.13
CA ALA A 110 -21.57 14.95 -1.50
C ALA A 110 -20.12 14.90 -1.01
N ALA A 111 -19.53 16.10 -0.87
CA ALA A 111 -18.25 16.25 -0.20
C ALA A 111 -18.38 15.91 1.28
N TYR A 112 -17.40 15.18 1.82
CA TYR A 112 -17.30 14.93 3.26
C TYR A 112 -17.08 16.24 4.03
N LYS A 113 -17.78 16.42 5.15
CA LYS A 113 -17.77 17.65 5.94
C LYS A 113 -17.14 17.51 7.33
N GLY A 114 -16.75 16.30 7.73
CA GLY A 114 -16.02 16.07 8.98
C GLY A 114 -16.80 16.27 10.27
N PRO A 115 -16.21 15.88 11.42
CA PRO A 115 -15.13 14.89 11.58
C PRO A 115 -15.66 13.45 11.76
N ALA A 116 -16.96 13.28 11.97
CA ALA A 116 -17.62 11.99 12.05
C ALA A 116 -18.36 11.70 10.74
N VAL A 117 -18.57 10.43 10.47
CA VAL A 117 -19.36 9.95 9.34
C VAL A 117 -20.61 9.28 9.87
N ALA A 118 -21.72 9.36 9.11
CA ALA A 118 -22.92 8.63 9.48
C ALA A 118 -22.68 7.13 9.27
N ASP A 119 -23.00 6.31 10.25
CA ASP A 119 -22.96 4.85 10.08
C ASP A 119 -24.34 4.35 9.65
N PRO A 120 -24.50 3.80 8.43
CA PRO A 120 -25.74 3.18 8.01
C PRO A 120 -25.93 1.81 8.67
N GLU A 121 -26.24 1.79 9.97
CA GLU A 121 -26.38 0.55 10.77
C GLU A 121 -27.37 -0.46 10.18
N TRP A 122 -28.39 0.01 9.45
CA TRP A 122 -29.37 -0.84 8.77
C TRP A 122 -28.74 -1.76 7.71
N LEU A 123 -27.55 -1.44 7.19
CA LEU A 123 -26.82 -2.32 6.28
C LEU A 123 -26.20 -3.55 6.98
N SER A 124 -26.14 -3.55 8.31
CA SER A 124 -25.69 -4.68 9.12
C SER A 124 -26.84 -5.63 9.49
N ASP A 125 -28.09 -5.26 9.18
CA ASP A 125 -29.27 -6.07 9.47
C ASP A 125 -29.32 -7.31 8.53
N PRO A 126 -29.33 -8.55 9.07
CA PRO A 126 -29.40 -9.76 8.26
C PRO A 126 -30.71 -9.90 7.47
N GLU A 127 -31.79 -9.21 7.89
CA GLU A 127 -33.09 -9.20 7.19
C GLU A 127 -33.05 -8.37 5.91
N VAL A 128 -32.09 -7.44 5.77
CA VAL A 128 -31.88 -6.69 4.54
C VAL A 128 -31.28 -7.61 3.48
N ALA A 129 -31.94 -7.68 2.32
CA ALA A 129 -31.56 -8.56 1.23
C ALA A 129 -30.05 -8.43 0.88
N PRO A 130 -29.31 -9.53 0.68
CA PRO A 130 -27.86 -9.50 0.41
C PRO A 130 -27.45 -8.58 -0.75
N LEU A 131 -28.25 -8.56 -1.83
CA LEU A 131 -28.05 -7.65 -2.97
C LEU A 131 -27.97 -6.18 -2.52
N VAL A 132 -28.84 -5.79 -1.60
CA VAL A 132 -28.93 -4.42 -1.07
C VAL A 132 -27.75 -4.16 -0.14
N ARG A 133 -27.63 -4.95 0.93
CA ARG A 133 -26.64 -4.66 1.98
C ARG A 133 -25.20 -4.75 1.50
N HIS A 134 -24.81 -5.80 0.75
CA HIS A 134 -23.41 -5.98 0.37
C HIS A 134 -22.95 -4.92 -0.64
N ASN A 135 -23.79 -4.60 -1.63
CA ASN A 135 -23.42 -3.64 -2.66
C ASN A 135 -23.48 -2.19 -2.17
N LEU A 136 -24.41 -1.83 -1.28
CA LEU A 136 -24.39 -0.50 -0.67
C LEU A 136 -23.25 -0.33 0.34
N ARG A 137 -22.86 -1.39 1.08
CA ARG A 137 -21.64 -1.39 1.90
C ARG A 137 -20.40 -1.14 1.03
N LEU A 138 -20.28 -1.83 -0.10
CA LEU A 138 -19.18 -1.61 -1.05
C LEU A 138 -19.21 -0.20 -1.66
N TYR A 139 -20.38 0.26 -2.12
CA TYR A 139 -20.54 1.60 -2.67
C TYR A 139 -20.16 2.69 -1.66
N TYR A 140 -20.58 2.53 -0.41
CA TYR A 140 -20.23 3.45 0.67
C TYR A 140 -18.74 3.42 1.00
N ALA A 141 -18.13 2.23 1.04
CA ALA A 141 -16.70 2.07 1.26
C ALA A 141 -15.85 2.78 0.18
N ARG A 142 -16.30 2.82 -1.09
CA ARG A 142 -15.63 3.59 -2.16
C ARG A 142 -15.52 5.07 -1.80
N TRP A 143 -16.58 5.63 -1.20
CA TRP A 143 -16.62 7.03 -0.79
C TRP A 143 -15.78 7.25 0.47
N LEU A 144 -15.91 6.39 1.49
CA LEU A 144 -15.10 6.46 2.72
C LEU A 144 -13.59 6.43 2.45
N ALA A 145 -13.15 5.54 1.54
CA ALA A 145 -11.75 5.41 1.18
C ALA A 145 -11.16 6.67 0.55
N GLN A 146 -11.97 7.46 -0.19
CA GLN A 146 -11.52 8.74 -0.78
C GLN A 146 -11.19 9.79 0.28
N TYR A 147 -11.79 9.67 1.47
CA TYR A 147 -11.54 10.56 2.60
C TYR A 147 -10.65 9.91 3.65
N GLY A 148 -9.96 8.80 3.37
CA GLY A 148 -9.03 8.19 4.32
C GLY A 148 -9.69 7.64 5.59
N LEU A 149 -10.99 7.38 5.57
CA LEU A 149 -11.76 6.78 6.65
C LEU A 149 -11.63 5.24 6.61
N TYR A 150 -10.39 4.75 6.75
CA TYR A 150 -10.06 3.35 6.46
C TYR A 150 -10.57 2.36 7.52
N ASP A 151 -10.73 2.79 8.78
CA ASP A 151 -11.37 1.96 9.81
C ASP A 151 -12.82 1.66 9.42
N GLU A 152 -13.55 2.68 8.94
CA GLU A 152 -14.94 2.56 8.48
C GLU A 152 -15.04 1.74 7.19
N VAL A 153 -14.07 1.86 6.28
CA VAL A 153 -13.97 0.98 5.11
C VAL A 153 -13.96 -0.48 5.58
N LEU A 154 -13.05 -0.87 6.47
CA LEU A 154 -12.99 -2.25 6.94
C LEU A 154 -14.20 -2.66 7.77
N HIS A 155 -14.84 -1.74 8.50
CA HIS A 155 -16.11 -2.02 9.17
C HIS A 155 -17.19 -2.47 8.16
N HIS A 156 -17.28 -1.81 7.00
CA HIS A 156 -18.29 -2.13 6.00
C HIS A 156 -17.90 -3.23 5.01
N ILE A 157 -16.62 -3.46 4.71
CA ILE A 157 -16.24 -4.42 3.67
C ILE A 157 -15.24 -5.48 4.12
N GLY A 158 -14.74 -5.45 5.36
CA GLY A 158 -13.70 -6.36 5.82
C GLY A 158 -14.10 -7.84 5.85
N ASP A 159 -15.39 -8.12 6.05
CA ASP A 159 -15.99 -9.47 6.09
C ASP A 159 -16.59 -9.92 4.75
N LEU A 160 -16.73 -9.02 3.78
CA LEU A 160 -17.29 -9.34 2.46
C LEU A 160 -16.30 -10.12 1.61
N ARG A 161 -16.82 -11.08 0.84
CA ARG A 161 -16.03 -11.89 -0.10
C ARG A 161 -16.33 -11.49 -1.54
N PRO A 162 -15.41 -11.78 -2.49
CA PRO A 162 -15.60 -11.45 -3.91
C PRO A 162 -16.95 -11.87 -4.50
N GLN A 163 -17.46 -13.04 -4.12
CA GLN A 163 -18.75 -13.58 -4.60
C GLN A 163 -19.98 -12.86 -4.04
N ASP A 164 -19.83 -12.04 -2.99
CA ASP A 164 -20.95 -11.41 -2.29
C ASP A 164 -21.38 -10.08 -2.95
N VAL A 165 -20.59 -9.57 -3.92
CA VAL A 165 -20.75 -8.23 -4.53
C VAL A 165 -20.73 -8.27 -6.05
N VAL A 166 -21.25 -7.21 -6.69
CA VAL A 166 -21.28 -7.09 -8.17
C VAL A 166 -19.95 -6.57 -8.75
N ASP A 167 -19.10 -5.94 -7.94
CA ASP A 167 -17.78 -5.45 -8.33
C ASP A 167 -16.67 -6.00 -7.39
N PRO A 168 -16.24 -7.25 -7.60
CA PRO A 168 -15.26 -7.89 -6.74
C PRO A 168 -13.87 -7.23 -6.83
N ALA A 169 -13.54 -6.65 -7.98
CA ALA A 169 -12.27 -5.95 -8.17
C ALA A 169 -12.17 -4.71 -7.26
N SER A 170 -13.24 -3.90 -7.20
CA SER A 170 -13.29 -2.78 -6.26
C SER A 170 -13.24 -3.26 -4.81
N LEU A 171 -13.97 -4.32 -4.46
CA LEU A 171 -13.94 -4.87 -3.09
C LEU A 171 -12.51 -5.17 -2.63
N LEU A 172 -11.78 -6.01 -3.39
CA LEU A 172 -10.42 -6.41 -3.08
C LEU A 172 -9.46 -5.21 -3.09
N PHE A 173 -9.65 -4.27 -4.02
CA PHE A 173 -8.86 -3.06 -4.09
C PHE A 173 -9.02 -2.19 -2.83
N TYR A 174 -10.25 -1.91 -2.40
CA TYR A 174 -10.48 -1.08 -1.21
C TYR A 174 -10.13 -1.79 0.10
N GLN A 175 -10.29 -3.12 0.17
CA GLN A 175 -9.75 -3.93 1.28
C GLN A 175 -8.21 -3.80 1.34
N MET A 176 -7.52 -4.04 0.23
CA MET A 176 -6.05 -3.91 0.14
C MET A 176 -5.58 -2.53 0.59
N VAL A 177 -6.18 -1.47 0.05
CA VAL A 177 -5.82 -0.08 0.41
C VAL A 177 -6.08 0.18 1.89
N ALA A 178 -7.23 -0.23 2.43
CA ALA A 178 -7.54 0.01 3.84
C ALA A 178 -6.59 -0.76 4.77
N TYR A 179 -6.30 -2.04 4.50
CA TYR A 179 -5.31 -2.81 5.26
C TYR A 179 -3.91 -2.20 5.19
N HIS A 180 -3.49 -1.74 4.01
CA HIS A 180 -2.20 -1.07 3.82
C HIS A 180 -2.09 0.20 4.67
N GLN A 181 -3.13 1.03 4.66
CA GLN A 181 -3.17 2.30 5.38
C GLN A 181 -3.31 2.14 6.90
N LEU A 182 -3.89 1.02 7.33
CA LEU A 182 -4.00 0.63 8.75
C LEU A 182 -2.79 -0.17 9.23
N VAL A 183 -1.73 -0.27 8.42
CA VAL A 183 -0.48 -0.96 8.76
C VAL A 183 -0.73 -2.43 9.13
N ARG A 184 -1.58 -3.10 8.34
CA ARG A 184 -1.86 -4.55 8.41
C ARG A 184 -1.28 -5.25 7.18
N PRO A 185 0.04 -5.46 7.12
CA PRO A 185 0.73 -5.86 5.88
C PRO A 185 0.34 -7.25 5.38
N ASP A 186 0.05 -8.19 6.28
CA ASP A 186 -0.34 -9.55 5.90
C ASP A 186 -1.72 -9.58 5.23
N ASP A 187 -2.69 -8.87 5.82
CA ASP A 187 -4.04 -8.74 5.25
C ASP A 187 -4.01 -7.95 3.93
N ALA A 188 -3.21 -6.89 3.85
CA ALA A 188 -3.00 -6.12 2.63
C ALA A 188 -2.40 -7.01 1.53
N ARG A 189 -1.40 -7.83 1.85
CA ARG A 189 -0.79 -8.77 0.92
C ARG A 189 -1.77 -9.83 0.46
N ALA A 190 -2.59 -10.38 1.36
CA ALA A 190 -3.61 -11.36 1.00
C ALA A 190 -4.63 -10.78 0.01
N ALA A 191 -5.19 -9.61 0.31
CA ALA A 191 -6.14 -8.93 -0.58
C ALA A 191 -5.49 -8.54 -1.93
N MET A 192 -4.23 -8.09 -1.92
CA MET A 192 -3.47 -7.74 -3.13
C MET A 192 -3.20 -8.96 -4.01
N VAL A 193 -2.75 -10.07 -3.43
CA VAL A 193 -2.50 -11.32 -4.18
C VAL A 193 -3.80 -11.78 -4.83
N GLN A 194 -4.91 -11.78 -4.08
CA GLN A 194 -6.20 -12.16 -4.62
C GLN A 194 -6.66 -11.21 -5.74
N LEU A 195 -6.47 -9.89 -5.59
CA LEU A 195 -6.78 -8.91 -6.63
C LEU A 195 -6.00 -9.18 -7.92
N LEU A 196 -4.70 -9.46 -7.81
CA LEU A 196 -3.79 -9.67 -8.94
C LEU A 196 -3.97 -11.02 -9.65
N GLU A 197 -4.79 -11.95 -9.12
CA GLU A 197 -5.20 -13.17 -9.84
C GLU A 197 -5.83 -12.86 -11.21
N ARG A 198 -6.36 -11.64 -11.39
CA ARG A 198 -6.93 -11.15 -12.66
C ARG A 198 -6.30 -9.84 -13.13
N ASP A 199 -4.99 -9.69 -12.97
CA ASP A 199 -4.28 -8.44 -13.29
C ASP A 199 -4.71 -7.84 -14.65
N ASP A 200 -4.70 -8.64 -15.73
CA ASP A 200 -5.05 -8.20 -17.10
C ASP A 200 -6.46 -7.59 -17.26
N ALA A 201 -7.41 -7.96 -16.40
CA ALA A 201 -8.79 -7.49 -16.46
C ALA A 201 -9.08 -6.28 -15.56
N LEU A 202 -8.10 -5.85 -14.75
CA LEU A 202 -8.28 -4.74 -13.81
C LEU A 202 -8.22 -3.38 -14.50
N PRO A 203 -8.92 -2.37 -13.97
CA PRO A 203 -8.67 -0.98 -14.33
C PRO A 203 -7.19 -0.61 -14.07
N ARG A 204 -6.54 0.07 -15.01
CA ARG A 204 -5.11 0.46 -14.91
C ARG A 204 -4.76 1.11 -13.58
N ARG A 205 -5.63 1.95 -13.04
CA ARG A 205 -5.44 2.60 -11.73
C ARG A 205 -5.25 1.60 -10.59
N PHE A 206 -5.99 0.49 -10.59
CA PHE A 206 -5.91 -0.53 -9.56
C PHE A 206 -4.63 -1.34 -9.72
N GLN A 207 -4.29 -1.73 -10.95
CA GLN A 207 -3.02 -2.42 -11.25
C GLN A 207 -1.82 -1.63 -10.75
N GLN A 208 -1.75 -0.33 -11.08
CA GLN A 208 -0.60 0.51 -10.71
C GLN A 208 -0.45 0.66 -9.19
N VAL A 209 -1.57 0.84 -8.47
CA VAL A 209 -1.54 0.93 -7.01
C VAL A 209 -1.20 -0.41 -6.38
N ALA A 210 -1.75 -1.53 -6.88
CA ALA A 210 -1.44 -2.87 -6.39
C ALA A 210 0.04 -3.20 -6.57
N GLN A 211 0.63 -2.90 -7.73
CA GLN A 211 2.06 -3.07 -7.98
C GLN A 211 2.93 -2.16 -7.09
N LEU A 212 2.46 -0.96 -6.77
CA LEU A 212 3.14 -0.07 -5.82
C LEU A 212 3.10 -0.66 -4.40
N VAL A 213 1.93 -1.12 -3.95
CA VAL A 213 1.75 -1.79 -2.66
C VAL A 213 2.60 -3.06 -2.58
N GLU A 214 2.69 -3.85 -3.65
CA GLU A 214 3.51 -5.06 -3.70
C GLU A 214 4.98 -4.76 -3.41
N ARG A 215 5.53 -3.76 -4.11
CA ARG A 215 6.92 -3.32 -3.93
C ARG A 215 7.15 -2.72 -2.56
N ASP A 216 6.19 -1.94 -2.09
CA ASP A 216 6.24 -1.28 -0.78
C ASP A 216 6.22 -2.31 0.37
N LEU A 217 5.46 -3.39 0.22
CA LEU A 217 5.39 -4.48 1.21
C LEU A 217 6.50 -5.53 1.06
N ALA A 218 7.23 -5.58 -0.06
CA ALA A 218 8.22 -6.63 -0.32
C ALA A 218 9.40 -6.61 0.66
N GLY A 219 9.79 -5.43 1.16
CA GLY A 219 10.90 -5.24 2.10
C GLY A 219 10.46 -4.80 3.50
N LEU A 220 9.16 -4.85 3.80
CA LEU A 220 8.67 -4.39 5.09
C LEU A 220 8.97 -5.43 6.18
N GLU A 221 9.89 -5.07 7.07
CA GLU A 221 10.23 -5.88 8.24
C GLU A 221 9.41 -5.42 9.46
N ASP A 222 8.94 -6.39 10.24
CA ASP A 222 8.25 -6.09 11.49
C ASP A 222 9.17 -5.35 12.46
N GLU A 223 8.58 -4.43 13.24
CA GLU A 223 9.26 -3.47 14.10
C GLU A 223 10.43 -2.69 13.46
N SER A 224 10.57 -2.64 12.13
CA SER A 224 11.56 -1.79 11.46
C SER A 224 11.26 -0.29 11.64
N LEU A 225 12.25 0.58 11.37
CA LEU A 225 12.01 2.03 11.41
C LEU A 225 10.95 2.45 10.39
N ASP A 226 10.89 1.80 9.23
CA ASP A 226 9.85 2.02 8.23
C ASP A 226 8.47 1.59 8.75
N HIS A 227 8.37 0.40 9.37
CA HIS A 227 7.14 -0.04 10.01
C HIS A 227 6.66 0.92 11.12
N ILE A 228 7.58 1.42 11.95
CA ILE A 228 7.28 2.42 12.99
C ILE A 228 6.78 3.73 12.35
N ALA A 229 7.45 4.22 11.31
CA ALA A 229 7.05 5.46 10.62
C ALA A 229 5.64 5.36 10.03
N ARG A 230 5.25 4.20 9.50
CA ARG A 230 3.89 3.92 9.01
C ARG A 230 2.86 3.96 10.14
N ARG A 231 3.13 3.32 11.28
CA ARG A 231 2.26 3.40 12.48
C ARG A 231 2.09 4.83 12.98
N MET A 232 3.17 5.62 12.99
CA MET A 232 3.10 7.06 13.32
C MET A 232 2.26 7.86 12.32
N HIS A 233 2.30 7.52 11.03
CA HIS A 233 1.44 8.14 10.01
C HIS A 233 -0.04 7.80 10.24
N ASP A 234 -0.34 6.54 10.58
CA ASP A 234 -1.68 6.10 10.94
C ASP A 234 -2.24 6.86 12.16
N ILE A 235 -1.44 6.98 13.24
CA ILE A 235 -1.78 7.77 14.43
C ILE A 235 -2.10 9.22 14.03
N ARG A 236 -1.25 9.86 13.22
CA ARG A 236 -1.49 11.23 12.75
C ARG A 236 -2.83 11.35 12.02
N ARG A 237 -3.16 10.39 11.15
CA ARG A 237 -4.44 10.37 10.42
C ARG A 237 -5.62 10.28 11.40
N ARG A 238 -5.55 9.37 12.38
CA ARG A 238 -6.60 9.19 13.40
C ARG A 238 -6.81 10.46 14.22
N LEU A 239 -5.71 11.10 14.66
CA LEU A 239 -5.76 12.36 15.41
C LEU A 239 -6.35 13.51 14.57
N ALA A 240 -6.08 13.56 13.26
CA ALA A 240 -6.68 14.55 12.37
C ALA A 240 -8.22 14.44 12.30
N TYR A 241 -8.77 13.24 12.50
CA TYR A 241 -10.22 13.00 12.64
C TYR A 241 -10.74 13.17 14.08
N GLY A 242 -9.92 13.68 14.99
CA GLY A 242 -10.31 13.86 16.40
C GLY A 242 -10.41 12.54 17.18
N ARG A 243 -9.85 11.44 16.66
CA ARG A 243 -9.83 10.14 17.34
C ARG A 243 -8.61 10.08 18.25
N ALA A 244 -8.82 10.28 19.54
CA ALA A 244 -7.79 10.16 20.58
C ALA A 244 -8.17 9.12 21.66
N GLY A 245 -9.02 8.15 21.28
CA GLY A 245 -9.50 7.09 22.18
C GLY A 245 -8.46 6.01 22.47
N VAL A 246 -8.88 4.99 23.23
CA VAL A 246 -8.02 3.89 23.72
C VAL A 246 -7.26 3.20 22.59
N GLN A 247 -7.92 2.91 21.46
CA GLN A 247 -7.29 2.28 20.31
C GLN A 247 -6.07 3.06 19.79
N VAL A 248 -6.13 4.40 19.77
CA VAL A 248 -5.01 5.23 19.30
C VAL A 248 -3.87 5.19 20.30
N GLN A 249 -4.19 5.25 21.59
CA GLN A 249 -3.22 5.17 22.68
C GLN A 249 -2.48 3.83 22.70
N GLU A 250 -3.17 2.73 22.39
CA GLU A 250 -2.56 1.40 22.25
C GLU A 250 -1.55 1.36 21.09
N ILE A 251 -1.88 1.96 19.94
CA ILE A 251 -0.96 2.04 18.80
C ILE A 251 0.24 2.93 19.14
N GLU A 252 0.01 4.07 19.80
CA GLU A 252 1.07 4.97 20.31
C GLU A 252 2.01 4.24 21.27
N GLN A 253 1.47 3.49 22.22
CA GLN A 253 2.27 2.70 23.15
C GLN A 253 3.08 1.64 22.42
N GLY A 254 2.46 0.91 21.49
CA GLY A 254 3.18 -0.08 20.68
C GLY A 254 4.30 0.52 19.83
N VAL A 255 4.19 1.80 19.43
CA VAL A 255 5.28 2.54 18.77
C VAL A 255 6.40 2.86 19.75
N LEU A 256 6.08 3.33 20.96
CA LEU A 256 7.07 3.60 22.00
C LEU A 256 7.84 2.34 22.36
N ASP A 257 7.14 1.22 22.58
CA ASP A 257 7.75 -0.06 22.93
C ASP A 257 8.72 -0.54 21.84
N SER A 258 8.34 -0.40 20.56
CA SER A 258 9.23 -0.76 19.44
C SER A 258 10.46 0.17 19.33
N LEU A 259 10.32 1.45 19.67
CA LEU A 259 11.44 2.41 19.66
C LEU A 259 12.39 2.15 20.83
N ASP A 260 11.87 1.89 22.02
CA ASP A 260 12.67 1.55 23.21
C ASP A 260 13.49 0.28 22.96
N LYS A 261 12.87 -0.75 22.38
CA LYS A 261 13.59 -1.97 21.95
C LYS A 261 14.74 -1.67 20.99
N LYS A 262 14.54 -0.77 20.02
CA LYS A 262 15.63 -0.36 19.10
C LYS A 262 16.75 0.39 19.80
N ILE A 263 16.42 1.26 20.76
CA ILE A 263 17.41 1.98 21.56
C ILE A 263 18.24 0.97 22.35
N GLU A 264 17.60 0.02 23.03
CA GLU A 264 18.30 -1.04 23.75
C GLU A 264 19.23 -1.88 22.85
N ASP A 265 18.75 -2.26 21.67
CA ASP A 265 19.55 -3.06 20.73
C ASP A 265 20.78 -2.28 20.22
N LEU A 266 20.63 -0.98 19.96
CA LEU A 266 21.74 -0.10 19.58
C LEU A 266 22.73 0.12 20.72
N GLU A 267 22.25 0.30 21.95
CA GLU A 267 23.10 0.41 23.14
C GLU A 267 23.91 -0.88 23.37
N LYS A 268 23.29 -2.06 23.22
CA LYS A 268 23.97 -3.36 23.29
C LYS A 268 25.04 -3.50 22.20
N GLN A 269 24.73 -3.10 20.96
CA GLN A 269 25.69 -3.11 19.85
C GLN A 269 26.89 -2.18 20.13
N GLN A 270 26.65 -0.99 20.69
CA GLN A 270 27.70 -0.04 21.04
C GLN A 270 28.61 -0.60 22.14
N GLN A 271 28.03 -1.20 23.19
CA GLN A 271 28.80 -1.83 24.27
C GLN A 271 29.66 -3.00 23.76
N GLN A 272 29.14 -3.83 22.85
CA GLN A 272 29.89 -4.93 22.25
C GLN A 272 31.03 -4.46 21.33
N GLN A 273 30.83 -3.38 20.55
CA GLN A 273 31.90 -2.78 19.75
C GLN A 273 33.01 -2.19 20.64
N GLN A 274 32.66 -1.60 21.78
CA GLN A 274 33.64 -1.07 22.73
C GLN A 274 34.44 -2.18 23.44
N ALA A 275 33.83 -3.34 23.71
CA ALA A 275 34.53 -4.50 24.24
C ALA A 275 35.48 -5.15 23.19
N SER A 276 35.13 -5.10 21.91
CA SER A 276 35.92 -5.71 20.81
C SER A 276 37.13 -4.88 20.40
N ALA A 277 37.13 -3.57 20.66
CA ALA A 277 38.28 -2.69 20.45
C ALA A 277 39.39 -2.84 21.52
N SER A 278 39.17 -3.64 22.57
CA SER A 278 40.15 -3.88 23.64
C SER A 278 41.01 -5.14 23.46
N ALA A 279 40.75 -5.97 22.44
CA ALA A 279 41.47 -7.23 22.20
C ALA A 279 42.45 -7.20 21.01
N GLY A 280 42.66 -6.04 20.37
CA GLY A 280 43.30 -5.97 19.04
C GLY A 280 44.21 -4.78 18.78
N SER A 281 45.06 -4.36 19.73
CA SER A 281 46.39 -3.77 19.44
C SER A 281 47.11 -3.50 20.76
N GLY A 282 48.31 -4.04 20.91
CA GLY A 282 49.16 -3.79 22.07
C GLY A 282 49.52 -2.31 22.24
N GLY A 283 49.65 -1.90 23.49
CA GLY A 283 50.43 -0.74 23.88
C GLY A 283 49.67 0.57 24.04
N ALA A 284 48.69 0.65 24.95
CA ALA A 284 48.34 1.91 25.59
C ALA A 284 47.78 1.66 26.99
N GLN A 285 48.46 2.21 27.99
CA GLN A 285 48.15 2.15 29.42
C GLN A 285 46.72 2.63 29.69
N GLN A 286 45.80 1.71 30.02
CA GLN A 286 44.51 2.03 30.64
C GLN A 286 44.60 1.65 32.13
N PRO A 287 44.30 2.55 33.08
CA PRO A 287 44.34 2.23 34.50
C PRO A 287 43.15 1.34 34.89
N ALA A 288 43.44 0.22 35.56
CA ALA A 288 42.49 -0.84 35.91
C ALA A 288 41.57 -0.52 37.11
N GLN A 289 41.46 0.74 37.55
CA GLN A 289 40.60 1.14 38.66
C GLN A 289 39.99 2.52 38.45
N GLY A 290 38.70 2.66 38.75
CA GLY A 290 37.99 3.94 38.78
C GLY A 290 38.57 4.85 39.87
N MET A 291 38.65 6.15 39.57
CA MET A 291 39.18 7.13 40.52
C MET A 291 38.32 7.15 41.78
N GLN A 292 38.97 7.00 42.93
CA GLN A 292 38.32 6.93 44.25
C GLN A 292 37.75 8.29 44.70
N ASP A 293 38.18 9.39 44.07
CA ASP A 293 37.67 10.75 44.29
C ASP A 293 37.42 11.46 42.95
N SER A 294 36.33 12.23 42.87
CA SER A 294 36.01 13.12 41.75
C SER A 294 36.95 14.32 41.70
N LYS A 295 38.22 14.08 41.39
CA LYS A 295 39.16 15.12 40.96
C LYS A 295 39.25 15.07 39.44
N ILE A 296 39.29 16.24 38.81
CA ILE A 296 39.52 16.35 37.37
C ILE A 296 40.89 15.70 37.10
N ALA A 297 40.90 14.61 36.33
CA ALA A 297 42.12 13.92 35.97
C ALA A 297 42.96 14.81 35.04
N GLU A 298 44.12 15.26 35.51
CA GLU A 298 45.14 15.89 34.65
C GLU A 298 45.80 14.82 33.77
N LEU A 299 45.04 14.23 32.86
CA LEU A 299 45.57 13.37 31.81
C LEU A 299 46.25 14.26 30.77
N LYS A 300 47.55 14.47 30.95
CA LYS A 300 48.41 15.07 29.93
C LYS A 300 48.71 14.01 28.86
N ALA A 301 47.71 13.72 28.02
CA ALA A 301 47.93 12.91 26.83
C ALA A 301 48.89 13.66 25.90
N PRO A 302 49.90 13.00 25.29
CA PRO A 302 50.62 13.61 24.20
C PRO A 302 49.60 13.94 23.11
N MET A 303 49.43 15.23 22.82
CA MET A 303 48.55 15.75 21.77
C MET A 303 49.08 15.34 20.38
N GLN A 304 49.03 14.05 20.08
CA GLN A 304 49.16 13.52 18.74
C GLN A 304 47.76 13.21 18.25
N VAL A 305 47.08 14.28 17.83
CA VAL A 305 45.92 14.14 16.96
C VAL A 305 46.50 13.89 15.56
N ASP A 306 46.17 12.75 14.95
CA ASP A 306 46.40 12.54 13.53
C ASP A 306 45.64 13.64 12.78
N ARG A 307 46.36 14.67 12.37
CA ARG A 307 45.82 15.74 11.54
C ARG A 307 45.54 15.13 10.18
N ARG A 308 44.31 14.67 9.96
CA ARG A 308 43.80 14.48 8.60
C ARG A 308 43.92 15.81 7.88
N ASP A 309 44.64 15.80 6.76
CA ASP A 309 44.74 16.95 5.88
C ASP A 309 43.37 17.18 5.23
N ILE A 310 42.60 18.10 5.82
CA ILE A 310 41.29 18.53 5.35
C ILE A 310 41.40 19.69 4.34
N GLY A 311 42.59 19.92 3.78
CA GLY A 311 42.85 21.04 2.88
C GLY A 311 42.71 22.40 3.57
N ASN A 312 42.79 23.46 2.77
CA ASN A 312 42.65 24.83 3.29
C ASN A 312 41.24 25.04 3.85
N LYS A 313 41.18 25.32 5.15
CA LYS A 313 39.98 25.47 5.98
C LYS A 313 39.04 26.64 5.59
N SER A 314 39.22 27.24 4.40
CA SER A 314 38.37 28.30 3.86
C SER A 314 37.56 27.89 2.63
N GLY A 315 37.69 26.63 2.16
CA GLY A 315 37.13 26.18 0.88
C GLY A 315 35.99 25.16 0.98
N TRP A 316 35.25 25.10 2.09
CA TRP A 316 34.02 24.28 2.14
C TRP A 316 32.95 24.97 1.30
N GLY A 317 32.95 24.69 -0.01
CA GLY A 317 32.04 25.29 -1.00
C GLY A 317 32.73 25.86 -2.25
N ASP A 318 34.05 25.92 -2.30
CA ASP A 318 34.77 26.40 -3.48
C ASP A 318 35.02 25.27 -4.49
N LEU A 319 34.34 25.34 -5.64
CA LEU A 319 34.64 24.45 -6.77
C LEU A 319 36.09 24.67 -7.24
N PRO A 320 36.83 23.59 -7.57
CA PRO A 320 38.14 23.70 -8.22
C PRO A 320 38.12 24.66 -9.41
N PRO A 321 39.18 25.46 -9.66
CA PRO A 321 39.16 26.54 -10.65
C PRO A 321 38.70 26.12 -12.05
N LYS A 322 39.05 24.91 -12.49
CA LYS A 322 38.63 24.35 -13.78
C LYS A 322 37.13 24.06 -13.85
N GLU A 323 36.56 23.56 -12.76
CA GLU A 323 35.13 23.22 -12.68
C GLU A 323 34.28 24.50 -12.55
N ARG A 324 34.82 25.54 -11.89
CA ARG A 324 34.20 26.87 -11.81
C ARG A 324 34.03 27.50 -13.20
N GLU A 325 35.07 27.47 -14.02
CA GLU A 325 35.01 28.01 -15.39
C GLU A 325 34.05 27.21 -16.28
N GLN A 326 33.98 25.88 -16.13
CA GLN A 326 32.99 25.05 -16.82
C GLN A 326 31.55 25.36 -16.38
N ALA A 327 31.31 25.52 -15.08
CA ALA A 327 30.01 25.89 -14.55
C ALA A 327 29.57 27.27 -15.07
N LEU A 328 30.46 28.25 -15.14
CA LEU A 328 30.17 29.58 -15.72
C LEU A 328 29.83 29.50 -17.22
N GLN A 329 30.48 28.62 -17.97
CA GLN A 329 30.17 28.40 -19.39
C GLN A 329 28.84 27.67 -19.60
N GLN A 330 28.50 26.72 -18.73
CA GLN A 330 27.21 26.01 -18.77
C GLN A 330 26.05 26.93 -18.36
N ILE A 331 26.25 27.76 -17.32
CA ILE A 331 25.26 28.76 -16.90
C ILE A 331 24.96 29.74 -18.05
N GLY A 332 26.00 30.17 -18.78
CA GLY A 332 25.84 31.02 -19.96
C GLY A 332 25.15 30.37 -21.17
N ARG A 333 25.04 29.04 -21.21
CA ARG A 333 24.34 28.28 -22.27
C ARG A 333 22.91 27.92 -21.90
N GLU A 334 22.64 27.65 -20.63
CA GLU A 334 21.38 27.05 -20.17
C GLU A 334 20.42 28.06 -19.51
N PHE A 335 20.89 29.21 -19.03
CA PHE A 335 20.04 30.20 -18.37
C PHE A 335 19.70 31.41 -19.26
N PRO A 336 18.43 31.85 -19.29
CA PRO A 336 18.02 33.09 -19.95
C PRO A 336 18.74 34.34 -19.40
N ALA A 337 18.89 35.37 -20.24
CA ALA A 337 19.76 36.52 -20.00
C ALA A 337 19.49 37.30 -18.68
N HIS A 338 18.26 37.29 -18.18
CA HIS A 338 17.90 38.02 -16.95
C HIS A 338 18.46 37.41 -15.66
N TYR A 339 18.93 36.16 -15.68
CA TYR A 339 19.61 35.56 -14.52
C TYR A 339 21.09 35.93 -14.44
N ARG A 340 21.69 36.44 -15.52
CA ARG A 340 23.11 36.84 -15.55
C ARG A 340 23.39 37.97 -14.55
N GLU A 341 22.52 38.98 -14.50
CA GLU A 341 22.69 40.14 -13.64
C GLU A 341 22.64 39.78 -12.14
N LEU A 342 21.75 38.87 -11.75
CA LEU A 342 21.62 38.39 -10.37
C LEU A 342 22.83 37.56 -9.94
N VAL A 343 23.34 36.71 -10.83
CA VAL A 343 24.53 35.88 -10.58
C VAL A 343 25.78 36.76 -10.46
N GLU A 344 25.92 37.77 -11.33
CA GLU A 344 27.04 38.73 -11.26
C GLU A 344 27.01 39.58 -9.99
N GLN A 345 25.83 39.99 -9.52
CA GLN A 345 25.68 40.70 -8.25
C GLN A 345 26.12 39.84 -7.06
N TYR A 346 25.67 38.58 -7.01
CA TYR A 346 26.06 37.63 -5.95
C TYR A 346 27.58 37.41 -5.89
N PHE A 347 28.25 37.20 -7.04
CA PHE A 347 29.71 37.03 -7.06
C PHE A 347 30.47 38.30 -6.70
N ARG A 348 29.92 39.48 -7.00
CA ARG A 348 30.52 40.77 -6.63
C ARG A 348 30.41 41.03 -5.12
N GLU A 349 29.29 40.69 -4.50
CA GLU A 349 29.12 40.74 -3.03
C GLU A 349 30.06 39.77 -2.32
N LEU A 350 30.16 38.53 -2.79
CA LEU A 350 31.05 37.51 -2.23
C LEU A 350 32.54 37.93 -2.30
N ALA A 351 32.96 38.54 -3.41
CA ALA A 351 34.32 39.05 -3.58
C ALA A 351 34.63 40.26 -2.69
N ASN A 352 33.61 41.06 -2.36
CA ASN A 352 33.73 42.16 -1.42
C ASN A 352 33.80 41.65 0.04
N GLU A 353 33.06 40.60 0.39
CA GLU A 353 33.12 39.96 1.72
C GLU A 353 34.48 39.27 1.98
N GLN A 354 35.14 38.76 0.94
CA GLN A 354 36.49 38.17 1.06
C GLN A 354 37.62 39.21 1.23
N ASN A 355 37.34 40.51 1.08
CA ASN A 355 38.29 41.60 1.33
C ASN A 355 37.88 42.42 2.57
N PRO A 356 38.03 41.90 3.81
CA PRO A 356 37.95 42.75 4.98
C PRO A 356 39.10 43.76 4.95
N THR A 357 38.74 45.03 4.98
CA THR A 357 39.62 46.19 5.06
C THR A 357 40.67 46.03 6.17
N THR A 358 41.92 45.85 5.77
CA THR A 358 43.10 46.18 6.59
C THR A 358 43.37 47.69 6.47
N ALA A 359 42.51 48.49 7.08
CA ALA A 359 42.69 49.91 7.40
C ALA A 359 41.59 50.23 8.44
N GLU A 360 41.83 50.71 9.66
CA GLU A 360 42.86 51.58 10.19
C GLU A 360 43.17 51.27 11.66
N LYS A 361 44.23 51.90 12.15
CA LYS A 361 44.64 52.05 13.56
C LYS A 361 43.57 52.68 14.45
#